data_AF-A0A447UJK3-F1
#
_entry.id   AF-A0A447UJK3-F1
#
_cell.length_a   1.000
_cell.length_b   1.000
_cell.length_c   1.000
_cell.angle_alpha   90.00
_cell.angle_beta   90.00
_cell.angle_gamma   90.00
#
_symmetry.space_group_name_H-M   'P 1'
#
loop_
_entity.id
_entity.type
_entity.pdbx_description
1 polymer ?
#
loop_
_entity_poly.entity_id
_entity_poly.type
_entity_poly.pdbx_seq_one_letter_code
_entity_poly.pdbx_strand_id
1 'polypeptide(L)'
;MLHVHTVNATVLSRIVKTPELYISGFEMQKSLSGQTTHLDTVCVPVFDNDQDIDALASRIAHYAQEHSLNYGFLLRGHGLTCWGRSVEEARRHLEGLEFLFECEMRLRQLERL
;
A
#
# COMPACT_ATOMS: atom_id res chain seq x y z
N MET A 1 2.63 -0.49 14.32
CA MET A 1 1.69 -0.16 13.23
C MET A 1 1.61 1.35 13.13
N LEU A 2 1.54 1.90 11.93
CA LEU A 2 1.34 3.32 11.63
C LEU A 2 0.15 3.45 10.66
N HIS A 3 -0.55 4.57 10.74
CA HIS A 3 -1.68 4.88 9.88
C HIS A 3 -1.63 6.34 9.45
N VAL A 4 -1.81 6.61 8.16
CA VAL A 4 -1.76 7.97 7.60
C VAL A 4 -2.81 8.17 6.51
N HIS A 5 -3.22 9.43 6.33
CA HIS A 5 -4.18 9.88 5.32
C HIS A 5 -3.52 10.84 4.33
N THR A 6 -2.38 10.45 3.75
CA THR A 6 -1.72 11.32 2.77
C THR A 6 -2.58 11.48 1.52
N VAL A 7 -2.34 12.56 0.78
CA VAL A 7 -3.06 12.81 -0.49
C VAL A 7 -2.82 11.65 -1.46
N ASN A 8 -1.59 11.17 -1.59
CA ASN A 8 -1.25 10.09 -2.53
C ASN A 8 -1.94 8.78 -2.15
N ALA A 9 -1.88 8.34 -0.89
CA ALA A 9 -2.58 7.13 -0.45
C ALA A 9 -4.10 7.23 -0.65
N THR A 10 -4.68 8.39 -0.32
CA THR A 10 -6.13 8.64 -0.44
C THR A 10 -6.59 8.65 -1.88
N VAL A 11 -5.87 9.34 -2.78
CA VAL A 11 -6.26 9.47 -4.19
C VAL A 11 -5.95 8.18 -4.95
N LEU A 12 -4.76 7.61 -4.79
CA LEU A 12 -4.35 6.40 -5.51
C LEU A 12 -5.27 5.23 -5.18
N SER A 13 -5.65 5.06 -3.91
CA SER A 13 -6.60 4.02 -3.48
C SER A 13 -7.98 4.13 -4.13
N ARG A 14 -8.39 5.32 -4.63
CA ARG A 14 -9.65 5.48 -5.38
C ARG A 14 -9.49 5.22 -6.87
N ILE A 15 -8.29 5.43 -7.41
CA ILE A 15 -7.99 5.27 -8.84
C ILE A 15 -7.77 3.79 -9.18
N VAL A 16 -7.01 3.07 -8.36
CA VAL A 16 -6.79 1.61 -8.53
C VAL A 16 -8.16 0.91 -8.55
N LYS A 17 -8.48 0.13 -9.58
CA LYS A 17 -9.77 -0.59 -9.68
C LYS A 17 -9.68 -2.06 -9.33
N THR A 18 -8.46 -2.57 -9.26
CA THR A 18 -8.13 -3.92 -8.81
C THR A 18 -8.13 -4.02 -7.28
N PRO A 19 -8.17 -5.25 -6.74
CA PRO A 19 -7.99 -5.51 -5.31
C PRO A 19 -6.58 -5.18 -4.80
N GLU A 20 -5.61 -5.05 -5.69
CA GLU A 20 -4.21 -4.79 -5.37
C GLU A 20 -3.64 -3.69 -6.27
N LEU A 21 -2.75 -2.87 -5.72
CA LEU A 21 -1.85 -2.00 -6.45
C LEU A 21 -0.53 -2.75 -6.67
N TYR A 22 -0.11 -2.85 -7.93
CA TYR A 22 1.16 -3.45 -8.32
C TYR A 22 2.18 -2.35 -8.61
N ILE A 23 3.36 -2.44 -8.02
CA ILE A 23 4.46 -1.47 -8.19
C ILE A 23 5.74 -2.22 -8.52
N SER A 24 6.45 -1.78 -9.56
CA SER A 24 7.71 -2.39 -10.01
C SER A 24 8.61 -1.35 -10.65
N GLY A 25 9.93 -1.59 -10.68
CA GLY A 25 10.90 -0.74 -11.38
C GLY A 25 11.44 0.43 -10.57
N PHE A 26 11.07 0.58 -9.30
CA PHE A 26 11.57 1.65 -8.43
C PHE A 26 12.58 1.13 -7.40
N GLU A 27 13.77 1.74 -7.34
CA GLU A 27 14.79 1.43 -6.33
C GLU A 27 14.26 1.53 -4.90
N MET A 28 13.30 2.43 -4.67
CA MET A 28 12.65 2.59 -3.38
C MET A 28 11.85 1.36 -2.92
N GLN A 29 11.61 0.35 -3.75
CA GLN A 29 11.07 -0.94 -3.31
C GLN A 29 11.95 -1.60 -2.24
N LYS A 30 13.28 -1.41 -2.28
CA LYS A 30 14.23 -1.96 -1.30
C LYS A 30 14.09 -1.34 0.11
N SER A 31 13.32 -0.27 0.24
CA SER A 31 12.91 0.27 1.54
C SER A 31 11.88 -0.62 2.25
N LEU A 32 11.33 -1.64 1.58
CA LEU A 32 10.40 -2.60 2.15
C LEU A 32 11.13 -3.87 2.57
N SER A 33 10.78 -4.44 3.73
CA SER A 33 11.48 -5.62 4.27
C SER A 33 11.38 -6.81 3.31
N GLY A 34 12.48 -7.52 3.09
CA GLY A 34 12.54 -8.66 2.18
C GLY A 34 12.60 -8.31 0.69
N GLN A 35 12.40 -7.05 0.28
CA GLN A 35 12.65 -6.62 -1.10
C GLN A 35 14.14 -6.38 -1.32
N THR A 36 14.76 -7.18 -2.19
CA THR A 36 16.20 -7.08 -2.51
C THR A 36 16.47 -6.53 -3.91
N THR A 37 15.44 -6.48 -4.76
CA THR A 37 15.52 -5.98 -6.14
C THR A 37 14.29 -5.14 -6.48
N HIS A 38 14.44 -4.22 -7.44
CA HIS A 38 13.32 -3.45 -7.99
C HIS A 38 12.63 -4.17 -9.15
N LEU A 39 13.19 -5.30 -9.61
CA LEU A 39 12.64 -6.09 -10.71
C LEU A 39 11.41 -6.90 -10.28
N ASP A 40 11.29 -7.18 -8.99
CA ASP A 40 10.13 -7.86 -8.43
C ASP A 40 8.94 -6.90 -8.34
N THR A 41 7.73 -7.45 -8.34
CA THR A 41 6.50 -6.67 -8.14
C THR A 41 6.16 -6.62 -6.66
N VAL A 42 6.01 -5.41 -6.13
CA VAL A 42 5.40 -5.18 -4.82
C VAL A 42 3.88 -5.09 -5.00
N CYS A 43 3.16 -5.98 -4.31
CA CYS A 43 1.71 -5.95 -4.25
C CYS A 43 1.27 -5.25 -2.96
N VAL A 44 0.45 -4.21 -3.09
CA VAL A 44 -0.19 -3.51 -1.96
C VAL A 44 -1.70 -3.72 -2.05
N PRO A 45 -2.31 -4.49 -1.13
CA PRO A 45 -3.74 -4.72 -1.11
C PRO A 45 -4.53 -3.43 -0.92
N VAL A 46 -5.72 -3.37 -1.52
CA VAL A 46 -6.63 -2.24 -1.47
C VAL A 46 -8.02 -2.74 -1.11
N PHE A 47 -8.49 -2.37 0.08
CA PHE A 47 -9.83 -2.74 0.57
C PHE A 47 -10.78 -1.55 0.49
N ASP A 48 -12.06 -1.83 0.28
CA ASP A 48 -13.09 -0.81 0.38
C ASP A 48 -13.24 -0.34 1.82
N ASN A 49 -13.36 0.97 1.99
CA ASN A 49 -13.62 1.58 3.29
C ASN A 49 -15.10 1.34 3.65
N ASP A 50 -15.34 0.43 4.58
CA ASP A 50 -16.66 0.02 5.03
C ASP A 50 -16.95 0.62 6.41
N GLN A 51 -18.21 1.00 6.63
CA GLN A 51 -18.66 1.49 7.94
C GLN A 51 -18.88 0.33 8.92
N ASP A 52 -19.12 -0.88 8.41
CA ASP A 52 -19.10 -2.10 9.21
C ASP A 52 -17.64 -2.53 9.43
N ILE A 53 -17.10 -2.12 10.57
CA ILE A 53 -15.71 -2.36 10.94
C ILE A 53 -15.44 -3.85 11.20
N ASP A 54 -16.41 -4.58 11.75
CA ASP A 54 -16.26 -6.01 12.02
C ASP A 54 -16.22 -6.81 10.71
N ALA A 55 -17.06 -6.44 9.74
CA ALA A 55 -17.04 -7.01 8.40
C ALA A 55 -15.72 -6.66 7.67
N LEU A 56 -15.24 -5.42 7.78
CA LEU A 56 -13.96 -5.01 7.20
C LEU A 56 -12.80 -5.83 7.78
N ALA A 57 -12.72 -5.92 9.11
CA ALA A 57 -11.69 -6.69 9.80
C ALA A 57 -11.72 -8.16 9.37
N SER A 58 -12.92 -8.75 9.26
CA SER A 58 -13.10 -10.13 8.81
C SER A 58 -12.60 -10.35 7.37
N ARG A 59 -12.88 -9.42 6.45
CA ARG A 59 -12.38 -9.49 5.07
C ARG A 59 -10.86 -9.38 4.99
N ILE A 60 -10.27 -8.45 5.74
CA ILE A 60 -8.80 -8.30 5.81
C ILE A 60 -8.17 -9.56 6.37
N ALA A 61 -8.73 -10.12 7.46
CA ALA A 61 -8.24 -11.34 8.08
C ALA A 61 -8.34 -12.55 7.14
N HIS A 62 -9.45 -12.68 6.40
CA HIS A 62 -9.61 -13.74 5.42
C HIS A 62 -8.61 -13.61 4.27
N TYR A 63 -8.44 -12.41 3.70
CA TYR A 63 -7.42 -12.17 2.67
C TYR A 63 -6.01 -12.55 3.16
N ALA A 64 -5.69 -12.24 4.42
CA ALA A 64 -4.40 -12.55 5.05
C ALA A 64 -4.13 -14.07 5.24
N GLN A 65 -5.14 -14.93 5.07
CA GLN A 65 -4.95 -16.39 5.13
C GLN A 65 -4.30 -16.93 3.87
N GLU A 66 -4.56 -16.30 2.72
CA GLU A 66 -4.10 -16.74 1.40
C GLU A 66 -2.97 -15.86 0.85
N HIS A 67 -2.91 -14.60 1.29
CA HIS A 67 -1.99 -13.60 0.78
C HIS A 67 -1.23 -12.93 1.92
N SER A 68 0.05 -12.65 1.70
CA SER A 68 0.86 -12.01 2.75
C SER A 68 0.66 -10.50 2.77
N LEU A 69 0.25 -9.97 3.92
CA LEU A 69 0.20 -8.54 4.20
C LEU A 69 1.57 -8.05 4.71
N ASN A 70 2.62 -8.16 3.88
CA ASN A 70 4.00 -7.97 4.34
C ASN A 70 4.30 -6.55 4.88
N TYR A 71 3.65 -5.53 4.34
CA TYR A 71 3.98 -4.12 4.60
C TYR A 71 2.80 -3.33 5.14
N GLY A 72 1.63 -3.54 4.58
CA GLY A 72 0.45 -2.73 4.83
C GLY A 72 -0.61 -2.93 3.75
N PHE A 73 -1.68 -2.14 3.85
CA PHE A 73 -2.75 -2.07 2.85
C PHE A 73 -3.33 -0.65 2.78
N LEU A 74 -3.97 -0.36 1.65
CA LEU A 74 -4.75 0.86 1.45
C LEU A 74 -6.23 0.59 1.76
N LEU A 75 -6.88 1.56 2.40
CA LEU A 75 -8.33 1.67 2.46
C LEU A 75 -8.79 2.75 1.50
N ARG A 76 -9.73 2.42 0.61
CA ARG A 76 -10.19 3.34 -0.45
C ARG A 76 -10.71 4.66 0.12
N GLY A 77 -10.08 5.75 -0.29
CA GLY A 77 -10.47 7.10 0.13
C GLY A 77 -10.22 7.40 1.61
N HIS A 78 -9.46 6.55 2.29
CA HIS A 78 -9.13 6.68 3.71
C HIS A 78 -7.62 6.91 3.87
N GLY A 79 -6.78 5.93 3.51
CA GLY A 79 -5.35 6.05 3.71
C GLY A 79 -4.60 4.73 3.74
N LEU A 80 -3.35 4.80 4.19
CA LEU A 80 -2.44 3.67 4.35
C LEU A 80 -2.39 3.22 5.81
N THR A 81 -2.55 1.92 6.04
CA THR A 81 -2.16 1.26 7.29
C THR A 81 -0.95 0.37 7.01
N CYS A 82 0.15 0.58 7.73
CA CYS A 82 1.39 -0.18 7.54
C CYS A 82 2.04 -0.59 8.86
N TRP A 83 2.95 -1.56 8.79
CA TRP A 83 3.63 -2.10 9.97
C TRP A 83 5.01 -2.67 9.65
N GLY A 84 5.75 -2.97 10.71
CA GLY A 84 7.04 -3.63 10.70
C GLY A 84 7.26 -4.29 12.06
N ARG A 85 8.36 -5.03 12.21
CA ARG A 85 8.71 -5.71 13.47
C ARG A 85 9.12 -4.73 14.57
N SER A 86 9.46 -3.50 14.20
CA SER A 86 9.68 -2.37 15.10
C SER A 86 9.04 -1.10 14.56
N VAL A 87 9.00 -0.04 15.38
CA VAL A 87 8.50 1.28 14.96
C VAL A 87 9.38 1.87 13.85
N GLU A 88 10.69 1.66 13.91
CA GLU A 88 11.65 2.09 12.89
C GLU A 88 11.40 1.37 11.56
N GLU A 89 11.15 0.05 11.59
CA GLU A 89 10.82 -0.69 10.38
C GLU A 89 9.46 -0.25 9.81
N ALA A 90 8.45 -0.03 10.66
CA ALA A 90 7.16 0.50 10.23
C ALA A 90 7.29 1.89 9.59
N ARG A 91 8.14 2.77 10.15
CA ARG A 91 8.42 4.09 9.59
C ARG A 91 9.14 3.99 8.25
N ARG A 92 10.13 3.11 8.13
CA ARG A 92 10.83 2.86 6.86
C ARG A 92 9.87 2.36 5.77
N HIS A 93 8.95 1.45 6.12
CA HIS A 93 7.90 1.00 5.21
C HIS A 93 6.95 2.14 4.82
N LEU A 94 6.56 2.98 5.78
CA LEU A 94 5.71 4.13 5.54
C LEU A 94 6.36 5.10 4.54
N GLU A 95 7.60 5.53 4.80
CA GLU A 95 8.36 6.42 3.92
C GLU A 95 8.51 5.82 2.51
N GLY A 96 8.83 4.52 2.44
CA GLY A 96 8.93 3.77 1.19
C GLY A 96 7.65 3.74 0.37
N LEU A 97 6.56 3.30 0.99
CA LEU A 97 5.26 3.18 0.33
C LEU A 97 4.73 4.55 -0.11
N GLU A 98 4.84 5.58 0.72
CA GLU A 98 4.39 6.93 0.36
C GLU A 98 5.13 7.51 -0.84
N PHE A 99 6.46 7.31 -0.89
CA PHE A 99 7.24 7.71 -2.06
C PHE A 99 6.80 6.95 -3.32
N LEU A 100 6.63 5.62 -3.21
CA LEU A 100 6.18 4.79 -4.33
C LEU A 100 4.78 5.19 -4.81
N PHE A 101 3.87 5.52 -3.89
CA PHE A 101 2.54 6.01 -4.25
C PHE A 101 2.58 7.36 -4.96
N GLU A 102 3.49 8.25 -4.56
CA GLU A 102 3.71 9.50 -5.28
C GLU A 102 4.18 9.25 -6.72
N CYS A 103 5.14 8.35 -6.90
CA CYS A 103 5.62 7.96 -8.23
C CYS A 103 4.49 7.39 -9.10
N GLU A 104 3.71 6.44 -8.58
CA GLU A 104 2.56 5.86 -9.27
C GLU A 104 1.51 6.91 -9.65
N MET A 105 1.22 7.83 -8.74
CA MET A 105 0.28 8.92 -9.00
C MET A 105 0.79 9.87 -10.09
N ARG A 106 2.07 10.27 -10.03
CA ARG A 106 2.68 11.14 -11.03
C ARG A 106 2.78 10.47 -12.40
N LEU A 107 3.17 9.20 -12.48
CA LEU A 107 3.19 8.45 -13.74
C LEU A 107 1.81 8.44 -14.39
N ARG A 108 0.76 8.08 -13.63
CA ARG A 108 -0.62 8.07 -14.16
C ARG A 108 -1.11 9.44 -14.61
N GLN A 109 -0.61 10.53 -14.03
CA GLN A 109 -0.92 11.89 -14.46
C GLN A 109 -0.20 12.25 -15.77
N LEU A 110 1.07 11.86 -15.89
CA LEU A 110 1.92 12.20 -17.04
C LEU A 110 1.67 11.31 -18.26
N GLU A 111 1.35 10.03 -18.07
CA GLU A 111 1.03 9.08 -19.14
C GLU A 111 -0.40 9.24 -19.69
N ARG A 112 -1.22 10.07 -19.04
CA ARG A 112 -2.54 10.47 -19.53
C ARG A 112 -2.49 11.66 -20.51
N LEU A 113 -1.32 12.26 -20.71
CA LEU A 113 -1.03 13.23 -21.76
C LEU A 113 -0.71 12.49 -23.07
#